data_AF-A0AB38RDK9-F1
#
_entry.id   AF-A0AB38RDK9-F1
#
_cell.length_a   1.000
_cell.length_b   1.000
_cell.length_c   1.000
_cell.angle_alpha   90.00
_cell.angle_beta   90.00
_cell.angle_gamma   90.00
#
_symmetry.space_group_name_H-M   'P 1'
#
loop_
_entity.id
_entity.type
_entity.pdbx_description
1 polymer ?
#
loop_
_entity_poly.entity_id
_entity_poly.type
_entity_poly.pdbx_seq_one_letter_code
_entity_poly.pdbx_strand_id
1 'polypeptide(L)'
;MFRDSVLAGPVLRRGVTALAVAAAATMFVGTAATAEPAAVVGEVSADSIAAARAQAIGTTVTVVGTATTPSGVFESSFYDKGFGLQSGNSGIYISDPNNSGVVLGDRVQVTGVLADQEGLLVVRPTTVEVIGTTTQISPARLPLNAIGEGSEGRLVTVSGIVSGPVVDDLPYGHKILVSGAEGNTVIFVNTQTGIDVDAVAVGRPITVTGFSGQYASTYEVLPRSEADVQQGFTGSLSFGS
;
A
#
# COMPACT_ATOMS: atom_id res chain seq x y z
N MET A 1 -49.96 42.03 21.71
CA MET A 1 -51.39 41.75 21.91
C MET A 1 -51.53 40.26 22.23
N PHE A 2 -51.31 39.89 23.49
CA PHE A 2 -51.51 38.53 24.00
C PHE A 2 -52.72 38.59 24.94
N ARG A 3 -53.70 37.70 24.72
CA ARG A 3 -54.90 37.56 25.55
C ARG A 3 -54.66 36.43 26.54
N ASP A 4 -54.50 36.81 27.80
CA ASP A 4 -55.29 36.38 28.96
C ASP A 4 -55.78 34.92 29.10
N SER A 5 -55.56 34.43 30.34
CA SER A 5 -56.55 33.79 31.23
C SER A 5 -56.59 32.24 31.31
N VAL A 6 -56.70 31.56 32.47
CA VAL A 6 -56.92 31.92 33.89
C VAL A 6 -57.04 30.61 34.72
N LEU A 7 -56.53 30.63 35.98
CA LEU A 7 -57.05 30.00 37.24
C LEU A 7 -57.21 28.46 37.35
N ALA A 8 -57.18 27.80 38.52
CA ALA A 8 -57.03 28.14 39.94
C ALA A 8 -56.68 26.86 40.74
N GLY A 9 -56.08 27.01 41.92
CA GLY A 9 -55.79 25.93 42.89
C GLY A 9 -56.97 25.54 43.79
N PRO A 10 -56.76 25.35 45.10
CA PRO A 10 -56.37 24.07 45.74
C PRO A 10 -57.44 23.59 46.77
N VAL A 11 -57.14 22.54 47.57
CA VAL A 11 -57.31 22.46 49.06
C VAL A 11 -57.19 21.00 49.59
N LEU A 12 -56.11 20.75 50.35
CA LEU A 12 -55.95 20.14 51.70
C LEU A 12 -56.92 19.04 52.28
N ARG A 13 -56.37 17.93 52.83
CA ARG A 13 -56.15 17.70 54.30
C ARG A 13 -55.71 16.27 54.72
N ARG A 14 -54.79 16.24 55.72
CA ARG A 14 -54.55 15.27 56.85
C ARG A 14 -54.27 13.79 56.47
N GLY A 15 -53.20 13.10 56.86
CA GLY A 15 -52.32 13.10 58.04
C GLY A 15 -52.45 11.73 58.73
N VAL A 16 -51.35 10.99 59.00
CA VAL A 16 -51.14 9.99 60.10
C VAL A 16 -49.73 9.37 60.03
N THR A 17 -49.07 9.45 61.18
CA THR A 17 -47.97 8.74 61.88
C THR A 17 -47.25 7.49 61.29
N ALA A 18 -45.91 7.61 61.29
CA ALA A 18 -44.82 6.69 61.65
C ALA A 18 -44.84 5.18 61.32
N LEU A 19 -43.77 4.71 60.66
CA LEU A 19 -42.94 3.59 61.15
C LEU A 19 -41.54 3.64 60.51
N ALA A 20 -40.50 3.76 61.33
CA ALA A 20 -39.11 3.64 60.90
C ALA A 20 -38.73 2.16 60.83
N VAL A 21 -38.25 1.70 59.68
CA VAL A 21 -37.60 0.40 59.52
C VAL A 21 -36.17 0.65 59.08
N ALA A 22 -35.23 0.43 60.00
CA ALA A 22 -33.81 0.41 59.71
C ALA A 22 -33.46 -0.93 59.03
N ALA A 23 -33.20 -0.91 57.72
CA ALA A 23 -32.62 -2.04 57.00
C ALA A 23 -31.10 -1.86 56.95
N ALA A 24 -30.38 -2.73 57.65
CA ALA A 24 -28.93 -2.84 57.56
C ALA A 24 -28.55 -3.40 56.19
N ALA A 25 -27.96 -2.56 55.33
CA ALA A 25 -27.35 -3.00 54.08
C ALA A 25 -25.91 -3.43 54.35
N THR A 26 -25.65 -4.74 54.36
CA THR A 26 -24.29 -5.30 54.28
C THR A 26 -23.66 -4.92 52.95
N MET A 27 -22.62 -4.07 53.00
CA MET A 27 -21.79 -3.76 51.83
C MET A 27 -20.95 -4.98 51.45
N PHE A 28 -21.24 -5.56 50.28
CA PHE A 28 -20.34 -6.51 49.63
C PHE A 28 -19.35 -5.70 48.79
N VAL A 29 -18.12 -5.54 49.28
CA VAL A 29 -17.02 -4.98 48.47
C VAL A 29 -16.55 -6.10 47.54
N GLY A 30 -17.21 -6.20 46.37
CA GLY A 30 -16.69 -7.00 45.27
C GLY A 30 -15.52 -6.27 44.64
N THR A 31 -14.31 -6.81 44.77
CA THR A 31 -13.19 -6.42 43.92
C THR A 31 -13.54 -6.76 42.48
N ALA A 32 -13.86 -5.74 41.69
CA ALA A 32 -13.98 -5.87 40.25
C ALA A 32 -12.59 -6.23 39.70
N ALA A 33 -12.36 -7.51 39.42
CA ALA A 33 -11.25 -7.93 38.60
C ALA A 33 -11.47 -7.34 37.20
N THR A 34 -10.75 -6.26 36.89
CA THR A 34 -10.62 -5.77 35.53
C THR A 34 -9.83 -6.83 34.76
N ALA A 35 -10.53 -7.73 34.10
CA ALA A 35 -9.92 -8.55 33.06
C ALA A 35 -9.41 -7.59 32.00
N GLU A 36 -8.10 -7.48 31.84
CA GLU A 36 -7.52 -6.86 30.66
C GLU A 36 -8.08 -7.58 29.43
N PRO A 37 -8.60 -6.86 28.42
CA PRO A 37 -9.00 -7.49 27.18
C PRO A 37 -7.76 -8.15 26.57
N ALA A 38 -7.74 -9.48 26.56
CA ALA A 38 -6.74 -10.23 25.82
C ALA A 38 -6.82 -9.79 24.35
N ALA A 39 -5.74 -9.20 23.83
CA ALA A 39 -5.61 -8.91 22.42
C ALA A 39 -5.67 -10.24 21.67
N VAL A 40 -6.84 -10.54 21.09
CA VAL A 40 -6.95 -11.60 20.10
C VAL A 40 -6.22 -11.06 18.87
N VAL A 41 -4.94 -11.37 18.74
CA VAL A 41 -4.18 -11.13 17.51
C VAL A 41 -4.75 -12.14 16.51
N GLY A 42 -5.86 -11.77 15.87
CA GLY A 42 -6.43 -12.57 14.80
C GLY A 42 -5.40 -12.67 13.68
N GLU A 43 -5.17 -13.88 13.15
CA GLU A 43 -4.32 -14.06 11.97
C GLU A 43 -4.80 -13.12 10.86
N VAL A 44 -3.95 -12.19 10.45
CA VAL A 44 -4.26 -11.27 9.35
C VAL A 44 -4.34 -12.08 8.07
N SER A 45 -5.49 -12.00 7.39
CA SER A 45 -5.75 -12.75 6.16
C SER A 45 -4.70 -12.48 5.09
N ALA A 46 -4.39 -13.50 4.28
CA ALA A 46 -3.57 -13.35 3.08
C ALA A 46 -4.17 -12.34 2.08
N ASP A 47 -5.48 -12.10 2.09
CA ASP A 47 -6.14 -11.12 1.21
C ASP A 47 -6.23 -9.71 1.82
N SER A 48 -5.53 -9.45 2.93
CA SER A 48 -5.58 -8.17 3.65
C SER A 48 -5.20 -6.97 2.79
N ILE A 49 -4.26 -7.10 1.85
CA ILE A 49 -3.92 -6.02 0.91
C ILE A 49 -5.10 -5.70 -0.02
N ALA A 50 -5.77 -6.73 -0.57
CA ALA A 50 -6.95 -6.54 -1.42
C ALA A 50 -8.08 -5.85 -0.65
N ALA A 51 -8.33 -6.29 0.59
CA ALA A 51 -9.32 -5.69 1.47
C ALA A 51 -8.98 -4.24 1.85
N ALA A 52 -7.70 -3.94 2.11
CA ALA A 52 -7.22 -2.60 2.39
C ALA A 52 -7.43 -1.66 1.20
N ARG A 53 -7.09 -2.09 -0.03
CA ARG A 53 -7.28 -1.26 -1.24
C ARG A 53 -8.75 -0.85 -1.48
N ALA A 54 -9.71 -1.57 -0.92
CA ALA A 54 -11.13 -1.25 -1.02
C ALA A 54 -11.63 -0.26 0.06
N GLN A 55 -10.78 0.13 1.02
CA GLN A 55 -11.14 1.09 2.07
C GLN A 55 -10.91 2.53 1.60
N ALA A 56 -11.57 3.48 2.27
CA ALA A 56 -11.35 4.89 2.02
C ALA A 56 -9.94 5.32 2.51
N ILE A 57 -9.34 6.29 1.82
CA ILE A 57 -8.16 7.04 2.30
C ILE A 57 -8.42 7.55 3.73
N GLY A 58 -7.40 7.49 4.59
CA GLY A 58 -7.48 7.83 6.01
C GLY A 58 -7.89 6.66 6.91
N THR A 59 -8.29 5.52 6.34
CA THR A 59 -8.60 4.31 7.12
C THR A 59 -7.33 3.67 7.66
N THR A 60 -7.34 3.27 8.93
CA THR A 60 -6.29 2.42 9.50
C THR A 60 -6.49 0.98 9.03
N VAL A 61 -5.45 0.39 8.46
CA VAL A 61 -5.44 -0.98 7.94
C VAL A 61 -4.27 -1.76 8.50
N THR A 62 -4.44 -3.07 8.59
CA THR A 62 -3.34 -4.03 8.83
C THR A 62 -3.25 -4.95 7.62
N VAL A 63 -2.08 -4.97 6.99
CA VAL A 63 -1.80 -5.77 5.79
C VAL A 63 -0.64 -6.72 6.03
N VAL A 64 -0.70 -7.90 5.42
CA VAL A 64 0.39 -8.86 5.39
C VAL A 64 0.70 -9.22 3.94
N GLY A 65 1.99 -9.22 3.59
CA GLY A 65 2.45 -9.64 2.27
C GLY A 65 3.92 -10.02 2.26
N THR A 66 4.43 -10.24 1.04
CA THR A 66 5.84 -10.50 0.76
C THR A 66 6.44 -9.26 0.11
N ALA A 67 7.58 -8.81 0.58
CA ALA A 67 8.29 -7.65 0.04
C ALA A 67 8.76 -7.95 -1.39
N THR A 68 8.28 -7.15 -2.35
CA THR A 68 8.62 -7.27 -3.77
C THR A 68 9.72 -6.31 -4.20
N THR A 69 9.98 -5.28 -3.40
CA THR A 69 11.12 -4.36 -3.55
C THR A 69 11.81 -4.17 -2.20
N PRO A 70 13.13 -3.91 -2.15
CA PRO A 70 13.80 -3.58 -0.90
C PRO A 70 13.52 -2.13 -0.48
N SER A 71 13.67 -1.83 0.81
CA SER A 71 13.53 -0.47 1.37
C SER A 71 14.42 0.54 0.65
N GLY A 72 13.83 1.66 0.22
CA GLY A 72 14.54 2.82 -0.32
C GLY A 72 15.10 2.67 -1.74
N VAL A 73 14.81 1.57 -2.43
CA VAL A 73 15.23 1.41 -3.84
C VAL A 73 14.58 2.43 -4.79
N PHE A 74 13.48 3.04 -4.36
CA PHE A 74 12.72 4.05 -5.10
C PHE A 74 12.65 5.40 -4.37
N GLU A 75 13.61 5.67 -3.48
CA GLU A 75 13.62 6.90 -2.70
C GLU A 75 13.60 8.16 -3.58
N SER A 76 14.24 8.15 -4.74
CA SER A 76 14.21 9.31 -5.64
C SER A 76 12.82 9.61 -6.22
N SER A 77 11.95 8.60 -6.36
CA SER A 77 10.54 8.80 -6.77
C SER A 77 9.62 9.12 -5.60
N PHE A 78 9.83 8.49 -4.45
CA PHE A 78 8.86 8.51 -3.34
C PHE A 78 9.27 9.34 -2.12
N TYR A 79 10.49 9.88 -2.12
CA TYR A 79 11.04 10.74 -1.06
C TYR A 79 11.09 10.07 0.34
N ASP A 80 11.05 8.75 0.39
CA ASP A 80 11.14 7.94 1.60
C ASP A 80 11.92 6.64 1.38
N LYS A 81 12.03 5.82 2.42
CA LYS A 81 12.73 4.53 2.40
C LYS A 81 11.76 3.35 2.36
N GLY A 82 10.61 3.57 1.74
CA GLY A 82 9.53 2.60 1.60
C GLY A 82 9.87 1.41 0.71
N PHE A 83 8.91 0.49 0.61
CA PHE A 83 9.03 -0.77 -0.12
C PHE A 83 7.68 -1.26 -0.65
N GLY A 84 7.69 -2.01 -1.75
CA GLY A 84 6.52 -2.70 -2.29
C GLY A 84 6.23 -3.98 -1.53
N LEU A 85 4.96 -4.21 -1.22
CA LEU A 85 4.45 -5.39 -0.52
C LEU A 85 3.32 -6.02 -1.32
N GLN A 86 3.36 -7.34 -1.52
CA GLN A 86 2.35 -8.04 -2.32
C GLN A 86 1.87 -9.33 -1.66
N SER A 87 0.57 -9.61 -1.78
CA SER A 87 -0.03 -10.89 -1.42
C SER A 87 -1.00 -11.32 -2.52
N GLY A 88 -0.82 -12.54 -3.03
CA GLY A 88 -1.54 -13.01 -4.20
C GLY A 88 -1.41 -12.04 -5.38
N ASN A 89 -2.56 -11.57 -5.88
CA ASN A 89 -2.64 -10.64 -7.00
C ASN A 89 -2.85 -9.17 -6.59
N SER A 90 -2.63 -8.83 -5.32
CA SER A 90 -2.82 -7.47 -4.80
C SER A 90 -1.53 -6.97 -4.16
N GLY A 91 -1.09 -5.79 -4.57
CA GLY A 91 0.10 -5.15 -4.03
C GLY A 91 -0.19 -3.73 -3.55
N ILE A 92 0.73 -3.22 -2.73
CA ILE A 92 0.66 -1.89 -2.16
C ILE A 92 2.06 -1.40 -1.84
N TYR A 93 2.29 -0.09 -1.93
CA TYR A 93 3.53 0.51 -1.45
C TYR A 93 3.40 0.90 0.02
N ILE A 94 4.43 0.60 0.81
CA ILE A 94 4.54 1.02 2.19
C ILE A 94 5.44 2.26 2.23
N SER A 95 4.86 3.43 2.48
CA SER A 95 5.57 4.71 2.55
C SER A 95 6.24 4.87 3.92
N ASP A 96 7.45 4.32 4.04
CA ASP A 96 8.19 4.21 5.31
C ASP A 96 9.39 5.15 5.36
N PRO A 97 9.26 6.36 5.95
CA PRO A 97 10.39 7.28 6.12
C PRO A 97 11.40 6.83 7.19
N ASN A 98 11.01 5.92 8.10
CA ASN A 98 11.88 5.47 9.19
C ASN A 98 12.86 4.37 8.76
N ASN A 99 12.69 3.85 7.54
CA ASN A 99 13.51 2.78 6.98
C ASN A 99 13.57 1.52 7.86
N SER A 100 12.52 0.71 7.80
CA SER A 100 12.47 -0.57 8.51
C SER A 100 13.46 -1.62 7.97
N GLY A 101 14.26 -1.30 6.95
CA GLY A 101 15.32 -2.17 6.43
C GLY A 101 14.81 -3.45 5.78
N VAL A 102 13.60 -3.40 5.21
CA VAL A 102 12.95 -4.56 4.59
C VAL A 102 13.70 -4.95 3.32
N VAL A 103 13.94 -6.27 3.16
CA VAL A 103 14.62 -6.81 1.98
C VAL A 103 13.68 -7.68 1.15
N LEU A 104 14.10 -7.97 -0.09
CA LEU A 104 13.32 -8.80 -1.03
C LEU A 104 13.01 -10.19 -0.45
N GLY A 105 11.73 -10.56 -0.43
CA GLY A 105 11.27 -11.86 0.06
C GLY A 105 10.91 -11.91 1.55
N ASP A 106 11.14 -10.83 2.30
CA ASP A 106 10.63 -10.72 3.67
C ASP A 106 9.10 -10.83 3.68
N ARG A 107 8.56 -11.59 4.64
CA ARG A 107 7.13 -11.58 4.94
C ARG A 107 6.89 -10.55 6.03
N VAL A 108 6.11 -9.53 5.71
CA VAL A 108 5.96 -8.33 6.55
C VAL A 108 4.50 -8.12 6.90
N GLN A 109 4.24 -7.83 8.17
CA GLN A 109 2.98 -7.28 8.67
C GLN A 109 3.14 -5.79 8.88
N VAL A 110 2.22 -5.01 8.32
CA VAL A 110 2.21 -3.55 8.44
C VAL A 110 0.86 -3.09 8.95
N THR A 111 0.86 -2.28 10.01
CA THR A 111 -0.33 -1.51 10.42
C THR A 111 -0.06 -0.04 10.15
N GLY A 112 -1.00 0.64 9.53
CA GLY A 112 -0.84 2.05 9.17
C GLY A 112 -2.09 2.66 8.58
N VAL A 113 -1.96 3.87 8.04
CA VAL A 113 -3.06 4.63 7.46
C VAL A 113 -2.95 4.64 5.95
N LEU A 114 -4.04 4.32 5.25
CA LEU A 114 -4.10 4.47 3.79
C LEU A 114 -4.03 5.94 3.38
N ALA A 115 -3.22 6.23 2.37
CA ALA A 115 -3.05 7.56 1.82
C ALA A 115 -2.91 7.50 0.30
N ASP A 116 -3.21 8.62 -0.34
CA ASP A 116 -2.76 8.91 -1.70
C ASP A 116 -1.40 9.60 -1.64
N GLN A 117 -0.50 9.21 -2.54
CA GLN A 117 0.78 9.87 -2.75
C GLN A 117 0.98 10.07 -4.26
N GLU A 118 0.58 11.25 -4.75
CA GLU A 118 0.65 11.59 -6.18
C GLU A 118 -0.07 10.55 -7.06
N GLY A 119 -1.26 10.12 -6.63
CA GLY A 119 -2.05 9.10 -7.32
C GLY A 119 -1.73 7.66 -6.91
N LEU A 120 -0.57 7.38 -6.33
CA LEU A 120 -0.23 6.04 -5.83
C LEU A 120 -0.95 5.77 -4.50
N LEU A 121 -1.67 4.66 -4.41
CA LEU A 121 -2.24 4.21 -3.14
C LEU A 121 -1.14 3.59 -2.24
N VAL A 122 -0.93 4.18 -1.07
CA VAL A 122 0.12 3.77 -0.11
C VAL A 122 -0.43 3.50 1.29
N VAL A 123 0.32 2.75 2.09
CA VAL A 123 0.15 2.70 3.55
C VAL A 123 1.27 3.48 4.21
N ARG A 124 0.92 4.47 5.04
CA ARG A 124 1.87 5.15 5.95
C ARG A 124 1.92 4.36 7.26
N PRO A 125 3.02 3.64 7.55
CA PRO A 125 3.05 2.68 8.64
C PRO A 125 3.13 3.38 10.00
N THR A 126 2.39 2.83 10.97
CA THR A 126 2.63 3.04 12.40
C THR A 126 3.51 1.93 12.96
N THR A 127 3.37 0.71 12.43
CA THR A 127 4.21 -0.44 12.77
C THR A 127 4.58 -1.22 11.52
N VAL A 128 5.84 -1.64 11.42
CA VAL A 128 6.34 -2.58 10.42
C VAL A 128 7.01 -3.73 11.17
N GLU A 129 6.56 -4.96 10.93
CA GLU A 129 7.09 -6.15 11.57
C GLU A 129 7.45 -7.19 10.52
N VAL A 130 8.72 -7.58 10.44
CA VAL A 130 9.15 -8.73 9.64
C VAL A 130 8.82 -9.99 10.43
N ILE A 131 7.82 -10.72 9.96
CA ILE A 131 7.27 -11.93 10.61
C ILE A 131 7.85 -13.23 10.03
N GLY A 132 8.78 -13.11 9.09
CA GLY A 132 9.52 -14.24 8.50
C GLY A 132 10.06 -13.93 7.12
N THR A 133 10.49 -14.97 6.41
CA THR A 133 10.87 -14.91 5.00
C THR A 133 10.09 -15.96 4.23
N THR A 134 9.83 -15.71 2.95
CA THR A 134 9.10 -16.65 2.08
C THR A 134 9.66 -16.61 0.66
N THR A 135 9.16 -17.50 -0.20
CA THR A 135 9.49 -17.49 -1.62
C THR A 135 9.10 -16.15 -2.23
N GLN A 136 10.02 -15.58 -3.02
CA GLN A 136 9.75 -14.35 -3.75
C GLN A 136 8.55 -14.50 -4.67
N ILE A 137 7.77 -13.43 -4.80
CA ILE A 137 6.64 -13.37 -5.71
C ILE A 137 7.13 -13.49 -7.15
N SER A 138 6.55 -14.41 -7.91
CA SER A 138 6.74 -14.46 -9.36
C SER A 138 6.04 -13.25 -10.00
N PRO A 139 6.70 -12.46 -10.84
CA PRO A 139 6.09 -11.32 -11.52
C PRO A 139 4.92 -11.76 -12.41
N ALA A 140 3.86 -10.94 -12.47
CA ALA A 140 2.80 -11.13 -13.44
C ALA A 140 3.22 -10.56 -14.80
N ARG A 141 3.22 -11.37 -15.85
CA ARG A 141 3.44 -10.86 -17.21
C ARG A 141 2.19 -10.15 -17.70
N LEU A 142 2.29 -8.86 -18.00
CA LEU A 142 1.19 -8.03 -18.46
C LEU A 142 1.51 -7.36 -19.80
N PRO A 143 0.51 -7.17 -20.68
CA PRO A 143 0.68 -6.32 -21.85
C PRO A 143 0.80 -4.84 -21.43
N LEU A 144 1.41 -4.01 -22.28
CA LEU A 144 1.75 -2.62 -21.95
C LEU A 144 0.52 -1.78 -21.57
N ASN A 145 -0.63 -2.00 -22.22
CA ASN A 145 -1.89 -1.31 -21.92
C ASN A 145 -2.61 -1.82 -20.66
N ALA A 146 -2.16 -2.92 -20.06
CA ALA A 146 -2.70 -3.39 -18.78
C ALA A 146 -1.97 -2.76 -17.57
N ILE A 147 -0.91 -1.97 -17.81
CA ILE A 147 -0.27 -1.18 -16.76
C ILE A 147 -1.19 0.00 -16.41
N GLY A 148 -1.73 -0.04 -15.20
CA GLY A 148 -2.78 0.86 -14.75
C GLY A 148 -3.20 0.58 -13.30
N GLU A 149 -4.34 1.15 -12.89
CA GLU A 149 -4.89 0.98 -11.53
C GLU A 149 -5.00 -0.50 -11.10
N GLY A 150 -5.40 -1.39 -12.01
CA GLY A 150 -5.53 -2.82 -11.72
C GLY A 150 -4.21 -3.57 -11.56
N SER A 151 -3.09 -2.99 -12.00
CA SER A 151 -1.74 -3.53 -11.78
C SER A 151 -0.99 -2.82 -10.65
N GLU A 152 -1.47 -1.67 -10.20
CA GLU A 152 -0.80 -0.84 -9.20
C GLU A 152 -0.42 -1.62 -7.93
N GLY A 153 0.81 -1.41 -7.46
CA GLY A 153 1.36 -2.04 -6.28
C GLY A 153 1.98 -3.42 -6.55
N ARG A 154 1.73 -4.03 -7.71
CA ARG A 154 2.17 -5.40 -8.01
C ARG A 154 3.54 -5.43 -8.69
N LEU A 155 4.25 -6.55 -8.52
CA LEU A 155 5.42 -6.90 -9.31
C LEU A 155 4.96 -7.46 -10.67
N VAL A 156 5.38 -6.80 -11.75
CA VAL A 156 4.96 -7.11 -13.12
C VAL A 156 6.16 -7.27 -14.04
N THR A 157 5.98 -8.00 -15.13
CA THR A 157 6.92 -8.03 -16.25
C THR A 157 6.22 -7.55 -17.51
N VAL A 158 6.82 -6.58 -18.20
CA VAL A 158 6.36 -6.05 -19.48
C VAL A 158 7.41 -6.27 -20.57
N SER A 159 6.97 -6.37 -21.82
CA SER A 159 7.86 -6.48 -22.98
C SER A 159 7.37 -5.55 -24.10
N GLY A 160 8.30 -4.91 -24.79
CA GLY A 160 8.01 -4.02 -25.90
C GLY A 160 9.28 -3.59 -26.64
N ILE A 161 9.20 -2.47 -27.37
CA ILE A 161 10.31 -1.84 -28.08
C ILE A 161 10.60 -0.48 -27.44
N VAL A 162 11.87 -0.16 -27.23
CA VAL A 162 12.28 1.20 -26.80
C VAL A 162 11.94 2.19 -27.93
N SER A 163 10.99 3.09 -27.69
CA SER A 163 10.36 3.91 -28.74
C SER A 163 10.97 5.30 -28.91
N GLY A 164 11.84 5.71 -28.00
CA GLY A 164 12.58 6.96 -28.09
C GLY A 164 13.84 6.94 -27.23
N PRO A 165 14.70 7.97 -27.34
CA PRO A 165 15.85 8.12 -26.47
C PRO A 165 15.45 8.09 -25.00
N VAL A 166 16.33 7.58 -24.14
CA VAL A 166 16.18 7.71 -22.69
C VAL A 166 16.05 9.18 -22.34
N VAL A 167 15.04 9.52 -21.53
CA VAL A 167 14.82 10.89 -21.06
C VAL A 167 15.49 11.04 -19.71
N ASP A 168 16.38 12.03 -19.59
CA ASP A 168 16.98 12.47 -18.33
C ASP A 168 15.92 13.22 -17.49
N ASP A 169 15.71 12.75 -16.26
CA ASP A 169 14.79 13.33 -15.28
C ASP A 169 15.48 13.47 -13.91
N LEU A 170 16.78 13.78 -13.91
CA LEU A 170 17.53 14.02 -12.68
C LEU A 170 16.99 15.25 -11.92
N PRO A 171 16.98 15.21 -10.56
CA PRO A 171 17.66 14.25 -9.70
C PRO A 171 16.87 12.96 -9.42
N TYR A 172 15.74 12.74 -10.09
CA TYR A 172 14.83 11.63 -9.79
C TYR A 172 15.20 10.33 -10.49
N GLY A 173 15.68 10.40 -11.72
CA GLY A 173 16.04 9.22 -12.47
C GLY A 173 15.97 9.42 -13.97
N HIS A 174 15.57 8.37 -14.67
CA HIS A 174 15.46 8.35 -16.13
C HIS A 174 14.19 7.65 -16.58
N LYS A 175 13.65 8.04 -17.74
CA LYS A 175 12.48 7.41 -18.35
C LYS A 175 12.88 6.66 -19.62
N ILE A 176 12.49 5.39 -19.69
CA ILE A 176 12.55 4.60 -20.93
C ILE A 176 11.13 4.49 -21.46
N LEU A 177 10.90 5.04 -22.64
CA LEU A 177 9.61 4.93 -23.32
C LEU A 177 9.53 3.59 -24.05
N VAL A 178 8.50 2.80 -23.74
CA VAL A 178 8.32 1.47 -24.31
C VAL A 178 6.98 1.38 -25.02
N SER A 179 7.03 0.93 -26.28
CA SER A 179 5.87 0.80 -27.15
C SER A 179 5.75 -0.62 -27.70
N GLY A 180 4.52 -1.05 -27.94
CA GLY A 180 4.22 -2.34 -28.55
C GLY A 180 2.89 -2.29 -29.28
N ALA A 181 2.52 -3.40 -29.93
CA ALA A 181 1.26 -3.48 -30.68
C ALA A 181 0.02 -3.21 -29.82
N GLU A 182 0.10 -3.53 -28.52
CA GLU A 182 -1.02 -3.46 -27.59
C GLU A 182 -1.03 -2.18 -26.75
N GLY A 183 -0.04 -1.29 -26.88
CA GLY A 183 -0.01 -0.03 -26.14
C GLY A 183 1.39 0.46 -25.81
N ASN A 184 1.47 1.45 -24.93
CA ASN A 184 2.72 2.06 -24.48
C ASN A 184 2.75 2.09 -22.95
N THR A 185 3.95 2.09 -22.37
CA THR A 185 4.16 2.35 -20.95
C THR A 185 5.47 3.11 -20.74
N VAL A 186 5.65 3.66 -19.54
CA VAL A 186 6.90 4.29 -19.12
C VAL A 186 7.59 3.38 -18.12
N ILE A 187 8.87 3.13 -18.34
CA ILE A 187 9.73 2.52 -17.32
C ILE A 187 10.48 3.66 -16.64
N PHE A 188 10.30 3.80 -15.33
CA PHE A 188 10.96 4.84 -14.56
C PHE A 188 12.11 4.23 -13.73
N VAL A 189 13.34 4.58 -14.11
CA VAL A 189 14.57 4.06 -13.51
C VAL A 189 15.02 5.02 -12.41
N ASN A 190 14.84 4.62 -11.15
CA ASN A 190 15.24 5.38 -9.98
C ASN A 190 16.77 5.43 -9.80
N THR A 191 17.29 6.54 -9.28
CA THR A 191 18.74 6.73 -9.09
C THR A 191 19.39 5.70 -8.17
N GLN A 192 18.66 5.18 -7.17
CA GLN A 192 19.17 4.18 -6.23
C GLN A 192 19.32 2.77 -6.84
N THR A 193 18.71 2.51 -8.00
CA THR A 193 18.72 1.17 -8.63
C THR A 193 20.08 0.81 -9.23
N GLY A 194 20.90 1.83 -9.55
CA GLY A 194 22.21 1.66 -10.18
C GLY A 194 22.14 1.12 -11.62
N ILE A 195 20.98 1.17 -12.27
CA ILE A 195 20.78 0.67 -13.63
C ILE A 195 21.46 1.61 -14.64
N ASP A 196 22.31 1.03 -15.49
CA ASP A 196 22.98 1.65 -16.62
C ASP A 196 22.00 1.87 -17.78
N VAL A 197 21.46 3.08 -17.84
CA VAL A 197 20.55 3.49 -18.91
C VAL A 197 21.28 3.86 -20.21
N ASP A 198 22.60 4.05 -20.19
CA ASP A 198 23.38 4.35 -21.40
C ASP A 198 23.44 3.12 -22.33
N ALA A 199 23.30 1.92 -21.76
CA ALA A 199 23.19 0.67 -22.50
C ALA A 199 21.84 0.50 -23.25
N VAL A 200 20.84 1.35 -22.97
CA VAL A 200 19.49 1.24 -23.54
C VAL A 200 19.44 1.88 -24.93
N ALA A 201 19.39 1.06 -25.98
CA ALA A 201 19.26 1.55 -27.35
C ALA A 201 17.83 1.56 -27.89
N VAL A 202 17.48 2.66 -28.58
CA VAL A 202 16.20 2.87 -29.28
C VAL A 202 16.00 1.81 -30.37
N GLY A 203 14.76 1.37 -30.55
CA GLY A 203 14.36 0.39 -31.55
C GLY A 203 14.67 -1.07 -31.16
N ARG A 204 15.29 -1.31 -30.01
CA ARG A 204 15.55 -2.68 -29.52
C ARG A 204 14.38 -3.20 -28.68
N PRO A 205 14.10 -4.52 -28.74
CA PRO A 205 13.23 -5.15 -27.77
C PRO A 205 13.76 -4.98 -26.36
N ILE A 206 12.87 -4.78 -25.41
CA ILE A 206 13.18 -4.69 -23.99
C ILE A 206 12.15 -5.49 -23.20
N THR A 207 12.61 -6.22 -22.19
CA THR A 207 11.77 -6.84 -21.16
C THR A 207 12.17 -6.27 -19.82
N VAL A 208 11.17 -5.77 -19.09
CA VAL A 208 11.39 -5.13 -17.79
C VAL A 208 10.52 -5.79 -16.75
N THR A 209 11.11 -6.16 -15.62
CA THR A 209 10.39 -6.54 -14.40
C THR A 209 10.42 -5.38 -13.41
N GLY A 210 9.31 -5.06 -12.74
CA GLY A 210 9.33 -3.95 -11.81
C GLY A 210 8.04 -3.81 -11.02
N PHE A 211 8.09 -2.89 -10.06
CA PHE A 211 6.92 -2.45 -9.32
C PHE A 211 6.03 -1.60 -10.23
N SER A 212 4.76 -1.97 -10.37
CA SER A 212 3.77 -1.14 -11.08
C SER A 212 3.37 0.02 -10.16
N GLY A 213 3.87 1.21 -10.42
CA GLY A 213 3.57 2.42 -9.68
C GLY A 213 2.71 3.41 -10.47
N GLN A 214 2.45 4.54 -9.82
CA GLN A 214 1.80 5.70 -10.43
C GLN A 214 2.49 6.98 -9.93
N TYR A 215 2.63 7.95 -10.82
CA TYR A 215 3.00 9.32 -10.47
C TYR A 215 2.10 10.30 -11.22
N ALA A 216 1.39 11.13 -10.46
CA ALA A 216 0.28 11.94 -10.94
C ALA A 216 -0.72 11.11 -11.77
N SER A 217 -0.77 11.32 -13.09
CA SER A 217 -1.65 10.60 -14.00
C SER A 217 -0.96 9.50 -14.81
N THR A 218 0.33 9.26 -14.59
CA THR A 218 1.13 8.31 -15.37
C THR A 218 1.34 7.04 -14.57
N TYR A 219 0.97 5.90 -15.15
CA TYR A 219 1.34 4.58 -14.62
C TYR A 219 2.70 4.16 -15.17
N GLU A 220 3.52 3.61 -14.29
CA GLU A 220 4.94 3.35 -14.55
C GLU A 220 5.33 1.96 -14.07
N VAL A 221 6.37 1.38 -14.68
CA VAL A 221 7.04 0.19 -14.15
C VAL A 221 8.41 0.60 -13.63
N LEU A 222 8.66 0.38 -12.34
CA LEU A 222 9.89 0.75 -11.66
C LEU A 222 10.77 -0.50 -11.45
N PRO A 223 11.83 -0.72 -12.24
CA PRO A 223 12.74 -1.85 -12.06
C PRO A 223 13.59 -1.67 -10.79
N ARG A 224 13.94 -2.77 -10.13
CA ARG A 224 14.58 -2.75 -8.81
C ARG A 224 16.11 -2.85 -8.91
N SER A 225 16.61 -3.35 -10.03
CA SER A 225 18.05 -3.58 -10.27
C SER A 225 18.32 -3.84 -11.75
N GLU A 226 19.60 -3.94 -12.13
CA GLU A 226 20.01 -4.33 -13.49
C GLU A 226 19.40 -5.64 -13.99
N ALA A 227 19.24 -6.64 -13.11
CA ALA A 227 18.69 -7.93 -13.49
C ALA A 227 17.23 -7.85 -13.97
N ASP A 228 16.54 -6.76 -13.61
CA ASP A 228 15.16 -6.51 -14.02
C ASP A 228 15.05 -5.94 -15.43
N VAL A 229 16.16 -5.51 -16.08
CA VAL A 229 16.15 -4.88 -17.41
C VAL A 229 16.93 -5.73 -18.41
N GLN A 230 16.26 -6.20 -19.46
CA GLN A 230 16.86 -7.08 -20.47
C GLN A 230 16.58 -6.56 -21.88
N GLN A 231 17.61 -6.18 -22.62
CA GLN A 231 17.48 -5.84 -24.04
C GLN A 231 17.69 -7.06 -24.95
N GLY A 232 16.77 -7.24 -25.90
CA GLY A 232 16.90 -8.21 -26.99
C GLY A 232 17.82 -7.70 -28.11
N PHE A 233 18.33 -8.61 -28.93
CA PHE A 233 19.07 -8.27 -30.15
C PHE A 233 18.09 -7.91 -31.29
N THR A 234 18.48 -6.97 -32.16
CA THR A 234 17.76 -6.63 -33.41
C THR A 234 18.28 -7.39 -34.64
N GLY A 235 19.21 -8.33 -34.45
CA GLY A 235 19.72 -9.13 -35.55
C GLY A 235 18.66 -10.11 -36.08
N SER A 236 18.36 -10.04 -37.37
CA SER A 236 17.76 -11.18 -38.07
C SER A 236 18.61 -12.41 -37.77
N LEU A 237 17.99 -13.48 -37.25
CA LEU A 237 18.62 -14.79 -37.22
C LEU A 237 18.81 -15.21 -38.68
N SER A 238 19.97 -14.88 -39.24
CA SER A 238 20.44 -15.48 -40.48
C SER A 238 20.72 -16.95 -40.16
N PHE A 239 19.71 -17.80 -40.35
CA PHE A 239 19.96 -19.23 -40.47
C PHE A 239 20.82 -19.38 -41.73
N GLY A 240 22.10 -19.68 -41.51
CA GLY A 240 23.03 -20.02 -42.60
C GLY A 240 22.40 -21.10 -43.46
N SER A 241 22.48 -20.88 -44.77
CA SER A 241 21.96 -21.76 -45.82
C SER A 241 22.52 -23.17 -45.72
#